data_AF-A0A929BTQ9-F1
#
_entry.id   AF-A0A929BTQ9-F1
#
_cell.length_a   1.000
_cell.length_b   1.000
_cell.length_c   1.000
_cell.angle_alpha   90.00
_cell.angle_beta   90.00
_cell.angle_gamma   90.00
#
_symmetry.space_group_name_H-M   'P 1'
#
loop_
_entity.id
_entity.type
_entity.pdbx_description
1 polymer ?
#
loop_
_entity_poly.entity_id
_entity_poly.type
_entity_poly.pdbx_seq_one_letter_code
_entity_poly.pdbx_strand_id
1 'polypeptide(L)'
;MNLAERQKLILALVIRDYIDNAQPIGSKTMVDKYGLTFSPATVRHEMVSLTEAGYLRQPHTSAGRVPTEEGYRYFVRQLMGQTDLAPQTKRMITHQFYQAGHDIDNWLRLAASILAHQSQAASLVTAPHPEKARFKHIEIISTLGRQVLMVLVLTGGEIRQQMLALAEPVSQETLSITAAQLNQLCQGMSTAAIAALVPQMEALEQDVLNLIVEEMERSSAVLGGEVYRDGMTNVLTEPEFAEVELARRALRVFEERAF
;
A
#
# COMPACT_ATOMS: atom_id res chain seq x y z
N MET A 1 14.59 -23.71 -8.36
CA MET A 1 15.78 -24.54 -8.02
C MET A 1 15.85 -24.69 -6.51
N ASN A 2 16.17 -25.87 -6.00
CA ASN A 2 16.39 -26.08 -4.57
C ASN A 2 17.91 -26.01 -4.31
N LEU A 3 18.35 -25.02 -3.53
CA LEU A 3 19.75 -24.88 -3.15
C LEU A 3 20.16 -26.01 -2.21
N ALA A 4 21.44 -26.41 -2.25
CA ALA A 4 21.97 -27.32 -1.24
C ALA A 4 21.95 -26.67 0.16
N GLU A 5 21.85 -27.46 1.23
CA GLU A 5 21.80 -26.92 2.61
C GLU A 5 22.99 -26.01 2.95
N ARG A 6 24.18 -26.35 2.42
CA ARG A 6 25.37 -25.50 2.55
C ARG A 6 25.22 -24.15 1.85
N GLN A 7 24.67 -24.14 0.65
CA GLN A 7 24.42 -22.94 -0.14
C GLN A 7 23.35 -22.07 0.52
N LYS A 8 22.30 -22.67 1.07
CA LYS A 8 21.28 -21.98 1.89
C LYS A 8 21.91 -21.31 3.10
N LEU A 9 22.75 -22.02 3.85
CA LEU A 9 23.47 -21.48 5.00
C LEU A 9 24.36 -20.31 4.59
N ILE A 10 25.18 -20.47 3.55
CA ILE A 10 26.10 -19.42 3.08
C ILE A 10 25.32 -18.21 2.59
N LEU A 11 24.24 -18.41 1.81
CA LEU A 11 23.38 -17.32 1.36
C LEU A 11 22.75 -16.57 2.54
N ALA A 12 22.23 -17.28 3.54
CA ALA A 12 21.66 -16.68 4.74
C ALA A 12 22.67 -15.84 5.52
N LEU A 13 23.90 -16.34 5.68
CA LEU A 13 24.96 -15.62 6.39
C LEU A 13 25.43 -14.38 5.61
N VAL A 14 25.62 -14.50 4.29
CA VAL A 14 25.96 -13.34 3.44
C VAL A 14 24.89 -12.26 3.54
N ILE A 15 23.61 -12.64 3.49
CA ILE A 15 22.50 -11.69 3.57
C ILE A 15 22.45 -11.03 4.95
N ARG A 16 22.56 -11.78 6.04
CA ARG A 16 22.57 -11.21 7.40
C ARG A 16 23.73 -10.23 7.59
N ASP A 17 24.93 -10.63 7.20
CA ASP A 17 26.13 -9.79 7.35
C ASP A 17 26.06 -8.52 6.48
N TYR A 18 25.43 -8.64 5.30
CA TYR A 18 25.20 -7.50 4.43
C TYR A 18 24.13 -6.55 4.98
N ILE A 19 23.04 -7.04 5.56
CA ILE A 19 22.01 -6.21 6.22
C ILE A 19 22.64 -5.36 7.34
N ASP A 20 23.52 -5.95 8.14
CA ASP A 20 24.13 -5.25 9.27
C ASP A 20 25.13 -4.15 8.86
N ASN A 21 25.80 -4.29 7.70
CA ASN A 21 26.99 -3.48 7.38
C ASN A 21 26.95 -2.78 6.02
N ALA A 22 26.07 -3.18 5.10
CA ALA A 22 26.03 -2.72 3.71
C ALA A 22 27.37 -2.84 2.94
N GLN A 23 28.23 -3.80 3.31
CA GLN A 23 29.55 -4.00 2.69
C GLN A 23 29.65 -5.35 1.96
N PRO A 24 30.41 -5.45 0.85
CA PRO A 24 30.65 -6.73 0.17
C PRO A 24 31.29 -7.78 1.08
N ILE A 25 30.66 -8.96 1.15
CA ILE A 25 31.05 -10.01 2.10
C ILE A 25 32.12 -10.92 1.50
N GLY A 26 33.23 -11.07 2.21
CA GLY A 26 34.34 -11.93 1.84
C GLY A 26 34.26 -13.32 2.47
N SER A 27 34.71 -14.36 1.75
CA SER A 27 34.66 -15.73 2.25
C SER A 27 35.51 -15.96 3.51
N LYS A 28 36.67 -15.28 3.64
CA LYS A 28 37.51 -15.34 4.84
C LYS A 28 36.78 -14.72 6.04
N THR A 29 36.23 -13.52 5.87
CA THR A 29 35.46 -12.82 6.91
C THR A 29 34.32 -13.67 7.44
N MET A 30 33.58 -14.34 6.55
CA MET A 30 32.49 -15.25 6.94
C MET A 30 32.97 -16.43 7.79
N VAL A 31 34.07 -17.08 7.40
CA VAL A 31 34.61 -18.22 8.14
C VAL A 31 35.06 -17.79 9.53
N ASP A 32 35.79 -16.67 9.61
CA ASP A 32 36.33 -16.15 10.86
C ASP A 32 35.20 -15.64 11.79
N LYS A 33 34.21 -14.91 11.26
CA LYS A 33 33.10 -14.32 12.03
C LYS A 33 32.11 -15.37 12.56
N TYR A 34 31.78 -16.37 11.76
CA TYR A 34 30.74 -17.36 12.09
C TYR A 34 31.31 -18.72 12.52
N GLY A 35 32.63 -18.88 12.60
CA GLY A 35 33.28 -20.13 13.02
C GLY A 35 32.91 -21.32 12.14
N LEU A 36 32.83 -21.11 10.82
CA LEU A 36 32.36 -22.14 9.89
C LEU A 36 33.33 -23.32 9.85
N THR A 37 32.79 -24.54 9.78
CA THR A 37 33.57 -25.78 9.65
C THR A 37 34.23 -25.95 8.27
N PHE A 38 34.00 -25.01 7.35
CA PHE A 38 34.49 -25.04 5.97
C PHE A 38 35.62 -24.04 5.77
N SER A 39 36.56 -24.37 4.88
CA SER A 39 37.65 -23.46 4.54
C SER A 39 37.15 -22.21 3.78
N PRO A 40 37.89 -21.08 3.83
CA PRO A 40 37.58 -19.89 3.02
C PRO A 40 37.52 -20.16 1.51
N ALA A 41 38.27 -21.16 1.02
CA ALA A 41 38.25 -21.59 -0.37
C ALA A 41 36.92 -22.29 -0.72
N THR A 42 36.43 -23.16 0.16
CA THR A 42 35.13 -23.82 0.02
C THR A 42 33.98 -22.81 0.03
N VAL A 43 33.99 -21.86 0.97
CA VAL A 43 32.97 -20.81 1.04
C VAL A 43 33.01 -19.94 -0.22
N ARG A 44 34.22 -19.58 -0.72
CA ARG A 44 34.37 -18.84 -1.98
C ARG A 44 33.75 -19.58 -3.16
N HIS A 45 33.99 -20.88 -3.27
CA HIS A 45 33.41 -21.71 -4.34
C HIS A 45 31.88 -21.67 -4.31
N GLU A 46 31.27 -21.87 -3.14
CA GLU A 46 29.81 -21.83 -3.01
C GLU A 46 29.23 -20.44 -3.31
N MET A 47 29.93 -19.38 -2.91
CA MET A 47 29.55 -18.01 -3.26
C MET A 47 29.62 -17.74 -4.78
N VAL A 48 30.53 -18.40 -5.51
CA VAL A 48 30.56 -18.37 -6.98
C VAL A 48 29.35 -19.08 -7.56
N SER A 49 29.03 -20.29 -7.08
CA SER A 49 27.84 -21.02 -7.52
C SER A 49 26.54 -20.25 -7.25
N LEU A 50 26.43 -19.57 -6.09
CA LEU A 50 25.31 -18.68 -5.77
C LEU A 50 25.26 -17.44 -6.67
N THR A 51 26.40 -16.98 -7.18
CA THR A 51 26.48 -15.88 -8.15
C THR A 51 25.98 -16.33 -9.52
N GLU A 52 26.42 -17.49 -9.98
CA GLU A 52 25.98 -18.11 -11.24
C GLU A 52 24.48 -18.42 -11.22
N ALA A 53 23.95 -18.81 -10.06
CA ALA A 53 22.53 -19.02 -9.83
C ALA A 53 21.72 -17.70 -9.68
N GLY A 54 22.38 -16.54 -9.68
CA GLY A 54 21.73 -15.22 -9.64
C GLY A 54 21.32 -14.72 -8.25
N TYR A 55 21.67 -15.41 -7.17
CA TYR A 55 21.33 -15.01 -5.79
C TYR A 55 22.32 -14.02 -5.18
N LEU A 56 23.57 -14.05 -5.65
CA LEU A 56 24.62 -13.10 -5.27
C LEU A 56 25.17 -12.42 -6.52
N ARG A 57 25.85 -11.29 -6.33
CA ARG A 57 26.64 -10.64 -7.39
C ARG A 57 27.96 -10.11 -6.87
N GLN A 58 28.90 -9.91 -7.78
CA GLN A 58 30.18 -9.28 -7.51
C GLN A 58 30.17 -7.84 -8.04
N PRO A 59 30.21 -6.81 -7.18
CA PRO A 59 30.17 -5.42 -7.65
C PRO A 59 31.44 -5.01 -8.39
N HIS A 60 32.61 -5.48 -7.93
CA HIS A 60 33.91 -5.24 -8.57
C HIS A 60 34.77 -6.52 -8.53
N THR A 61 35.71 -6.66 -9.47
CA THR A 61 36.53 -7.87 -9.67
C THR A 61 37.29 -8.33 -8.42
N SER A 62 37.63 -7.42 -7.50
CA SER A 62 38.30 -7.71 -6.21
C SER A 62 37.38 -7.68 -4.99
N ALA A 63 36.14 -7.22 -5.13
CA ALA A 63 35.19 -7.12 -4.02
C ALA A 63 34.63 -8.50 -3.64
N GLY A 64 34.06 -8.58 -2.43
CA GLY A 64 33.29 -9.73 -1.94
C GLY A 64 32.02 -9.99 -2.77
N ARG A 65 30.99 -10.54 -2.14
CA ARG A 65 29.67 -10.68 -2.76
C ARG A 65 28.63 -9.86 -2.03
N VAL A 66 27.64 -9.40 -2.79
CA VAL A 66 26.46 -8.73 -2.26
C VAL A 66 25.21 -9.50 -2.70
N PRO A 67 24.13 -9.50 -1.92
CA PRO A 67 22.87 -10.10 -2.32
C PRO A 67 22.30 -9.43 -3.58
N THR A 68 21.59 -10.22 -4.39
CA THR A 68 20.68 -9.69 -5.42
C THR A 68 19.27 -9.62 -4.86
N GLU A 69 18.35 -8.98 -5.59
CA GLU A 69 16.92 -9.01 -5.27
C GLU A 69 16.39 -10.44 -5.15
N GLU A 70 16.80 -11.33 -6.07
CA GLU A 70 16.39 -12.73 -6.02
C GLU A 70 16.99 -13.47 -4.81
N GLY A 71 18.21 -13.10 -4.40
CA GLY A 71 18.83 -13.57 -3.15
C GLY A 71 17.97 -13.22 -1.92
N TYR A 72 17.56 -11.96 -1.79
CA TYR A 72 16.67 -11.51 -0.73
C TYR A 72 15.31 -12.21 -0.79
N ARG A 73 14.72 -12.34 -1.98
CA ARG A 73 13.43 -13.00 -2.18
C ARG A 73 13.47 -14.46 -1.75
N TYR A 74 14.55 -15.18 -2.09
CA TYR A 74 14.75 -16.55 -1.65
C TYR A 74 14.91 -16.63 -0.12
N PHE A 75 15.73 -15.75 0.47
CA PHE A 75 15.96 -15.70 1.91
C PHE A 75 14.67 -15.48 2.71
N VAL A 76 13.86 -14.49 2.33
CA VAL A 76 12.57 -14.22 2.98
C VAL A 76 11.62 -15.41 2.87
N ARG A 77 11.53 -16.02 1.67
CA ARG A 77 10.56 -17.10 1.40
C ARG A 77 10.94 -18.45 2.00
N GLN A 78 12.23 -18.74 2.15
CA GLN A 78 12.71 -20.10 2.44
C GLN A 78 13.60 -20.19 3.69
N LEU A 79 14.22 -19.09 4.14
CA LEU A 79 15.27 -19.13 5.17
C LEU A 79 14.95 -18.30 6.43
N MET A 80 14.12 -17.26 6.35
CA MET A 80 13.77 -16.42 7.51
C MET A 80 12.82 -17.09 8.50
N GLY A 81 12.03 -18.08 8.06
CA GLY A 81 10.97 -18.67 8.87
C GLY A 81 9.87 -17.66 9.22
N GLN A 82 8.84 -18.11 9.96
CA GLN A 82 7.83 -17.20 10.51
C GLN A 82 8.31 -16.69 11.86
N THR A 83 8.46 -15.37 11.98
CA THR A 83 8.71 -14.70 13.26
C THR A 83 7.43 -13.98 13.67
N ASP A 84 7.01 -14.18 14.91
CA ASP A 84 5.82 -13.52 15.46
C ASP A 84 6.22 -12.45 16.48
N LEU A 85 5.40 -11.42 16.63
CA LEU A 85 5.63 -10.37 17.62
C LEU A 85 5.52 -10.94 19.04
N ALA A 86 6.35 -10.43 19.94
CA ALA A 86 6.27 -10.79 21.35
C ALA A 86 4.84 -10.51 21.89
N PRO A 87 4.27 -11.41 22.72
CA PRO A 87 2.89 -11.24 23.22
C PRO A 87 2.64 -9.91 23.94
N GLN A 88 3.67 -9.35 24.58
CA GLN A 88 3.58 -8.04 25.25
C GLN A 88 3.43 -6.90 24.24
N THR A 89 4.22 -6.91 23.17
CA THR A 89 4.12 -5.95 22.06
C THR A 89 2.74 -6.00 21.43
N LYS A 90 2.19 -7.20 21.18
CA LYS A 90 0.83 -7.36 20.65
C LYS A 90 -0.22 -6.69 21.55
N ARG A 91 -0.19 -6.96 22.85
CA ARG A 91 -1.13 -6.36 23.82
C ARG A 91 -1.02 -4.84 23.87
N MET A 92 0.21 -4.31 23.85
CA MET A 92 0.47 -2.87 23.82
C MET A 92 -0.18 -2.21 22.60
N ILE A 93 0.07 -2.76 21.40
CA ILE A 93 -0.51 -2.29 20.15
C ILE A 93 -2.04 -2.33 20.21
N THR A 94 -2.62 -3.46 20.65
CA THR A 94 -4.07 -3.59 20.79
C THR A 94 -4.65 -2.53 21.73
N HIS A 95 -3.99 -2.27 22.86
CA HIS A 95 -4.46 -1.26 23.82
C HIS A 95 -4.39 0.17 23.25
N GLN A 96 -3.33 0.52 22.53
CA GLN A 96 -3.20 1.82 21.86
C GLN A 96 -4.34 2.04 20.86
N PHE A 97 -4.71 1.03 20.07
CA PHE A 97 -5.82 1.13 19.13
C PHE A 97 -7.19 1.23 19.81
N TYR A 98 -7.40 0.57 20.97
CA TYR A 98 -8.64 0.74 21.74
C TYR A 98 -8.82 2.18 22.25
N GLN A 99 -7.73 2.85 22.62
CA GLN A 99 -7.77 4.24 23.12
C GLN A 99 -8.03 5.26 22.00
N ALA A 100 -7.61 4.99 20.77
CA ALA A 100 -7.81 5.89 19.62
C ALA A 100 -9.30 6.07 19.22
N GLY A 101 -10.21 5.22 19.71
CA GLY A 101 -11.65 5.40 19.53
C GLY A 101 -12.14 5.16 18.10
N HIS A 102 -13.07 5.98 17.62
CA HIS A 102 -13.69 5.89 16.27
C HIS A 102 -13.19 6.96 15.30
N ASP A 103 -12.17 7.72 15.69
CA ASP A 103 -11.54 8.69 14.81
C ASP A 103 -10.57 7.96 13.87
N ILE A 104 -11.00 7.80 12.62
CA ILE A 104 -10.26 7.04 11.61
C ILE A 104 -8.92 7.70 11.27
N ASP A 105 -8.81 9.03 11.33
CA ASP A 105 -7.58 9.74 10.99
C ASP A 105 -6.52 9.53 12.07
N ASN A 106 -6.93 9.61 13.34
CA ASN A 106 -6.05 9.29 14.46
C ASN A 106 -5.65 7.80 14.47
N TRP A 107 -6.56 6.92 14.07
CA TRP A 107 -6.29 5.48 13.95
C TRP A 107 -5.22 5.19 12.88
N LEU A 108 -5.32 5.83 11.71
CA LEU A 108 -4.35 5.66 10.62
C LEU A 108 -2.98 6.27 10.95
N ARG A 109 -2.93 7.43 11.63
CA ARG A 109 -1.67 8.00 12.15
C ARG A 109 -0.98 7.06 13.13
N LEU A 110 -1.73 6.51 14.08
CA LEU A 110 -1.20 5.57 15.06
C LEU A 110 -0.65 4.30 14.39
N ALA A 111 -1.35 3.78 13.37
CA ALA A 111 -0.90 2.62 12.60
C ALA A 111 0.44 2.89 11.91
N ALA A 112 0.59 4.04 11.24
CA ALA A 112 1.84 4.41 10.58
C ALA A 112 3.00 4.50 11.60
N SER A 113 2.74 5.10 12.76
CA SER A 113 3.76 5.26 13.80
C SER A 113 4.19 3.94 14.44
N ILE A 114 3.23 3.08 14.80
CA ILE A 114 3.53 1.74 15.34
C ILE A 114 4.31 0.91 14.33
N LEU A 115 3.93 0.94 13.05
CA LEU A 115 4.63 0.21 12.00
C LEU A 115 6.07 0.72 11.83
N ALA A 116 6.26 2.02 11.76
CA ALA A 116 7.59 2.62 11.65
C ALA A 116 8.49 2.24 12.84
N HIS A 117 7.97 2.34 14.05
CA HIS A 117 8.72 2.02 15.27
C HIS A 117 9.03 0.52 15.37
N GLN A 118 8.07 -0.36 15.08
CA GLN A 118 8.26 -1.80 15.24
C GLN A 118 9.13 -2.42 14.13
N SER A 119 9.11 -1.84 12.93
CA SER A 119 9.94 -2.29 11.81
C SER A 119 11.30 -1.60 11.73
N GLN A 120 11.51 -0.49 12.46
CA GLN A 120 12.66 0.41 12.29
C GLN A 120 12.82 0.86 10.83
N ALA A 121 11.72 1.01 10.11
CA ALA A 121 11.69 1.45 8.71
C ALA A 121 10.72 2.62 8.54
N ALA A 122 10.66 3.17 7.33
CA ALA A 122 9.60 4.08 6.94
C ALA A 122 8.27 3.32 6.82
N SER A 123 7.19 3.96 7.24
CA SER A 123 5.83 3.44 7.13
C SER A 123 4.95 4.34 6.28
N LEU A 124 4.09 3.70 5.50
CA LEU A 124 3.05 4.31 4.69
C LEU A 124 1.73 3.60 4.99
N VAL A 125 0.70 4.35 5.35
CA VAL A 125 -0.64 3.82 5.60
C VAL A 125 -1.66 4.66 4.86
N THR A 126 -2.57 4.01 4.15
CA THR A 126 -3.71 4.64 3.48
C THR A 126 -5.00 4.22 4.16
N ALA A 127 -6.01 5.07 4.08
CA ALA A 127 -7.36 4.65 4.42
C ALA A 127 -7.76 3.42 3.56
N PRO A 128 -8.53 2.48 4.09
CA PRO A 128 -9.07 1.39 3.30
C PRO A 128 -9.98 1.95 2.22
N HIS A 129 -9.58 1.79 0.96
CA HIS A 129 -10.38 2.21 -0.19
C HIS A 129 -11.09 0.99 -0.79
N PRO A 130 -12.41 1.01 -0.99
CA PRO A 130 -13.07 -0.05 -1.75
C PRO A 130 -12.50 -0.04 -3.18
N GLU A 131 -11.98 -1.18 -3.65
CA GLU A 131 -11.37 -1.32 -4.98
C GLU A 131 -12.27 -0.82 -6.14
N LYS A 132 -13.59 -0.77 -5.91
CA LYS A 132 -14.60 -0.28 -6.86
C LYS A 132 -15.72 0.41 -6.09
N ALA A 133 -15.99 1.68 -6.40
CA ALA A 133 -17.18 2.37 -5.91
C ALA A 133 -18.44 1.57 -6.28
N ARG A 134 -19.35 1.45 -5.30
CA ARG A 134 -20.66 0.81 -5.50
C ARG A 134 -21.75 1.71 -4.96
N PHE A 135 -22.80 1.88 -5.74
CA PHE A 135 -23.94 2.69 -5.36
C PHE A 135 -24.65 2.07 -4.15
N LYS A 136 -24.97 2.89 -3.14
CA LYS A 136 -25.78 2.47 -1.98
C LYS A 136 -27.11 3.22 -1.93
N HIS A 137 -27.07 4.54 -2.09
CA HIS A 137 -28.26 5.38 -1.98
C HIS A 137 -28.09 6.73 -2.68
N ILE A 138 -29.17 7.34 -3.14
CA ILE A 138 -29.23 8.73 -3.60
C ILE A 138 -30.46 9.44 -3.03
N GLU A 139 -30.28 10.69 -2.61
CA GLU A 139 -31.35 11.65 -2.41
C GLU A 139 -31.16 12.87 -3.32
N ILE A 140 -32.27 13.44 -3.78
CA ILE A 140 -32.30 14.64 -4.60
C ILE A 140 -33.28 15.62 -3.96
N ILE A 141 -32.77 16.78 -3.57
CA ILE A 141 -33.49 17.76 -2.77
C ILE A 141 -33.59 19.06 -3.57
N SER A 142 -34.81 19.48 -3.88
CA SER A 142 -35.12 20.75 -4.50
C SER A 142 -34.73 21.90 -3.56
N THR A 143 -34.06 22.90 -4.11
CA THR A 143 -33.66 24.10 -3.36
C THR A 143 -34.44 25.32 -3.88
N LEU A 144 -33.86 26.11 -4.78
CA LEU A 144 -34.49 27.30 -5.35
C LEU A 144 -34.49 27.24 -6.88
N GLY A 145 -35.69 27.38 -7.47
CA GLY A 145 -35.86 27.41 -8.92
C GLY A 145 -35.43 26.10 -9.58
N ARG A 146 -34.31 26.14 -10.30
CA ARG A 146 -33.75 24.99 -11.04
C ARG A 146 -32.64 24.26 -10.30
N GLN A 147 -32.26 24.74 -9.12
CA GLN A 147 -31.16 24.16 -8.35
C GLN A 147 -31.64 23.03 -7.46
N VAL A 148 -30.88 21.93 -7.46
CA VAL A 148 -31.13 20.78 -6.60
C VAL A 148 -29.83 20.33 -5.94
N LEU A 149 -29.91 19.81 -4.71
CA LEU A 149 -28.81 19.16 -4.01
C LEU A 149 -28.95 17.65 -4.20
N MET A 150 -27.94 17.03 -4.78
CA MET A 150 -27.77 15.58 -4.83
C MET A 150 -26.92 15.12 -3.66
N VAL A 151 -27.39 14.11 -2.93
CA VAL A 151 -26.62 13.41 -1.89
C VAL A 151 -26.49 11.95 -2.30
N LEU A 152 -25.29 11.54 -2.72
CA LEU A 152 -24.95 10.18 -3.13
C LEU A 152 -24.21 9.47 -2.00
N VAL A 153 -24.65 8.28 -1.66
CA VAL A 153 -24.01 7.40 -0.67
C VAL A 153 -23.47 6.17 -1.38
N LEU A 154 -22.21 5.85 -1.13
CA LEU A 154 -21.56 4.65 -1.65
C LEU A 154 -21.49 3.54 -0.61
N THR A 155 -21.28 2.32 -1.08
CA THR A 155 -21.00 1.16 -0.24
C THR A 155 -19.64 1.38 0.42
N GLY A 156 -19.58 1.35 1.74
CA GLY A 156 -18.42 1.81 2.53
C GLY A 156 -18.70 3.07 3.35
N GLY A 157 -19.82 3.75 3.10
CA GLY A 157 -20.26 4.89 3.92
C GLY A 157 -19.76 6.25 3.44
N GLU A 158 -19.04 6.30 2.31
CA GLU A 158 -18.69 7.56 1.67
C GLU A 158 -19.95 8.30 1.20
N ILE A 159 -20.00 9.61 1.46
CA ILE A 159 -21.11 10.50 1.10
C ILE A 159 -20.57 11.62 0.21
N ARG A 160 -21.22 11.84 -0.93
CA ARG A 160 -20.92 12.91 -1.89
C ARG A 160 -22.12 13.84 -2.01
N GLN A 161 -21.84 15.14 -1.96
CA GLN A 161 -22.86 16.19 -2.04
C GLN A 161 -22.54 17.10 -3.23
N GLN A 162 -23.50 17.28 -4.13
CA GLN A 162 -23.30 18.09 -5.33
C GLN A 162 -24.53 18.94 -5.63
N MET A 163 -24.30 20.22 -5.91
CA MET A 163 -25.34 21.10 -6.43
C MET A 163 -25.46 20.93 -7.94
N LEU A 164 -26.68 20.75 -8.41
CA LEU A 164 -27.02 20.55 -9.81
C LEU A 164 -28.00 21.62 -10.27
N ALA A 165 -27.90 22.03 -11.53
CA ALA A 165 -28.83 22.95 -12.16
C ALA A 165 -29.58 22.20 -13.27
N LEU A 166 -30.88 21.98 -13.08
CA LEU A 166 -31.74 21.32 -14.05
C LEU A 166 -32.13 22.27 -15.19
N ALA A 167 -32.53 21.72 -16.34
CA ALA A 167 -33.00 22.51 -17.48
C ALA A 167 -34.23 23.36 -17.14
N GLU A 168 -35.11 22.81 -16.30
CA GLU A 168 -36.33 23.46 -15.82
C GLU A 168 -36.58 23.17 -14.33
N PRO A 169 -37.41 23.97 -13.64
CA PRO A 169 -37.78 23.70 -12.26
C PRO A 169 -38.56 22.38 -12.17
N VAL A 170 -38.02 21.41 -11.43
CA VAL A 170 -38.68 20.12 -11.17
C VAL A 170 -39.19 20.10 -9.72
N SER A 171 -40.40 19.57 -9.53
CA SER A 171 -41.02 19.48 -8.21
C SER A 171 -40.27 18.50 -7.29
N GLN A 172 -40.30 18.74 -5.97
CA GLN A 172 -39.71 17.80 -5.00
C GLN A 172 -40.34 16.42 -5.07
N GLU A 173 -41.63 16.32 -5.39
CA GLU A 173 -42.34 15.05 -5.55
C GLU A 173 -41.74 14.22 -6.69
N THR A 174 -41.56 14.82 -7.86
CA THR A 174 -40.91 14.17 -9.01
C THR A 174 -39.49 13.74 -8.68
N LEU A 175 -38.69 14.61 -8.06
CA LEU A 175 -37.31 14.29 -7.66
C LEU A 175 -37.26 13.11 -6.67
N SER A 176 -38.20 13.05 -5.73
CA SER A 176 -38.28 11.97 -4.75
C SER A 176 -38.67 10.64 -5.41
N ILE A 177 -39.57 10.67 -6.40
CA ILE A 177 -39.94 9.50 -7.19
C ILE A 177 -38.74 9.00 -8.00
N THR A 178 -38.05 9.88 -8.73
CA THR A 178 -36.84 9.54 -9.50
C THR A 178 -35.76 8.96 -8.59
N ALA A 179 -35.47 9.59 -7.45
CA ALA A 179 -34.50 9.08 -6.48
C ALA A 179 -34.89 7.69 -5.96
N ALA A 180 -36.17 7.44 -5.63
CA ALA A 180 -36.65 6.14 -5.20
C ALA A 180 -36.48 5.06 -6.28
N GLN A 181 -36.76 5.38 -7.54
CA GLN A 181 -36.55 4.47 -8.68
C GLN A 181 -35.07 4.13 -8.87
N LEU A 182 -34.20 5.14 -8.88
CA LEU A 182 -32.75 4.94 -9.01
C LEU A 182 -32.20 4.13 -7.83
N ASN A 183 -32.70 4.36 -6.62
CA ASN A 183 -32.33 3.59 -5.44
C ASN A 183 -32.66 2.11 -5.58
N GLN A 184 -33.78 1.76 -6.20
CA GLN A 184 -34.16 0.36 -6.46
C GLN A 184 -33.34 -0.25 -7.60
N LEU A 185 -33.14 0.49 -8.68
CA LEU A 185 -32.42 0.01 -9.88
C LEU A 185 -30.92 -0.18 -9.64
N CYS A 186 -30.28 0.79 -8.99
CA CYS A 186 -28.82 0.89 -8.92
C CYS A 186 -28.21 0.24 -7.67
N GLN A 187 -29.01 -0.35 -6.78
CA GLN A 187 -28.53 -0.84 -5.49
C GLN A 187 -27.36 -1.84 -5.64
N GLY A 188 -26.19 -1.50 -5.06
CA GLY A 188 -24.99 -2.34 -5.09
C GLY A 188 -24.27 -2.41 -6.44
N MET A 189 -24.78 -1.74 -7.47
CA MET A 189 -24.19 -1.72 -8.80
C MET A 189 -22.84 -0.99 -8.81
N SER A 190 -21.97 -1.43 -9.71
CA SER A 190 -20.71 -0.73 -10.02
C SER A 190 -20.95 0.41 -11.00
N THR A 191 -19.98 1.32 -11.08
CA THR A 191 -20.00 2.44 -12.04
C THR A 191 -20.26 1.99 -13.48
N ALA A 192 -19.58 0.93 -13.93
CA ALA A 192 -19.76 0.38 -15.27
C ALA A 192 -21.18 -0.17 -15.54
N ALA A 193 -21.82 -0.75 -14.52
CA ALA A 193 -23.19 -1.26 -14.65
C ALA A 193 -24.20 -0.12 -14.74
N ILE A 194 -24.00 0.94 -13.94
CA ILE A 194 -24.84 2.15 -13.99
C ILE A 194 -24.68 2.88 -15.33
N ALA A 195 -23.44 3.02 -15.82
CA ALA A 195 -23.17 3.63 -17.13
C ALA A 195 -23.91 2.91 -18.29
N ALA A 196 -24.08 1.60 -18.20
CA ALA A 196 -24.82 0.82 -19.20
C ALA A 196 -26.35 1.05 -19.17
N LEU A 197 -26.89 1.56 -18.05
CA LEU A 197 -28.31 1.90 -17.93
C LEU A 197 -28.64 3.27 -18.52
N VAL A 198 -27.70 4.22 -18.51
CA VAL A 198 -27.90 5.60 -18.97
C VAL A 198 -28.69 5.69 -20.29
N PRO A 199 -28.31 4.98 -21.37
CA PRO A 199 -28.98 5.15 -22.67
C PRO A 199 -30.45 4.71 -22.70
N GLN A 200 -30.92 4.00 -21.68
CA GLN A 200 -32.25 3.38 -21.62
C GLN A 200 -33.24 4.21 -20.78
N MET A 201 -32.80 5.30 -20.17
CA MET A 201 -33.60 6.09 -19.23
C MET A 201 -34.15 7.37 -19.86
N GLU A 202 -35.11 8.03 -19.19
CA GLU A 202 -35.62 9.35 -19.61
C GLU A 202 -34.61 10.47 -19.30
N ALA A 203 -34.89 11.69 -19.77
CA ALA A 203 -33.91 12.79 -19.74
C ALA A 203 -33.42 13.15 -18.33
N LEU A 204 -34.33 13.19 -17.34
CA LEU A 204 -33.97 13.54 -15.97
C LEU A 204 -33.10 12.44 -15.33
N GLU A 205 -33.49 11.19 -15.48
CA GLU A 205 -32.74 10.03 -15.01
C GLU A 205 -31.37 9.95 -15.69
N GLN A 206 -31.28 10.23 -16.99
CA GLN A 206 -30.02 10.29 -17.73
C GLN A 206 -29.06 11.31 -17.12
N ASP A 207 -29.53 12.53 -16.85
CA ASP A 207 -28.71 13.59 -16.25
C ASP A 207 -28.19 13.15 -14.87
N VAL A 208 -29.08 12.63 -14.01
CA VAL A 208 -28.72 12.16 -12.67
C VAL A 208 -27.76 10.97 -12.72
N LEU A 209 -28.01 9.99 -13.60
CA LEU A 209 -27.14 8.81 -13.73
C LEU A 209 -25.74 9.18 -14.24
N ASN A 210 -25.63 10.10 -15.20
CA ASN A 210 -24.33 10.59 -15.67
C ASN A 210 -23.53 11.22 -14.53
N LEU A 211 -24.19 11.99 -13.66
CA LEU A 211 -23.57 12.59 -12.48
C LEU A 211 -23.17 11.55 -11.44
N ILE A 212 -24.01 10.53 -11.20
CA ILE A 212 -23.65 9.40 -10.33
C ILE A 212 -22.40 8.71 -10.86
N VAL A 213 -22.34 8.43 -12.16
CA VAL A 213 -21.18 7.80 -12.81
C VAL A 213 -19.94 8.66 -12.62
N GLU A 214 -20.02 9.96 -12.93
CA GLU A 214 -18.89 10.89 -12.75
C GLU A 214 -18.40 10.92 -11.30
N GLU A 215 -19.28 11.02 -10.32
CA GLU A 215 -18.90 11.06 -8.90
C GLU A 215 -18.33 9.71 -8.41
N MET A 216 -18.85 8.59 -8.90
CA MET A 216 -18.31 7.27 -8.57
C MET A 216 -16.93 7.02 -9.21
N GLU A 217 -16.71 7.50 -10.43
CA GLU A 217 -15.40 7.47 -11.09
C GLU A 217 -14.41 8.38 -10.36
N ARG A 218 -14.82 9.58 -9.98
CA ARG A 218 -14.01 10.52 -9.20
C ARG A 218 -13.62 9.92 -7.85
N SER A 219 -14.55 9.32 -7.10
CA SER A 219 -14.26 8.62 -5.84
C SER A 219 -13.28 7.45 -6.04
N SER A 220 -13.43 6.69 -7.14
CA SER A 220 -12.53 5.58 -7.46
C SER A 220 -11.16 6.05 -7.94
N ALA A 221 -11.08 7.22 -8.56
CA ALA A 221 -9.84 7.81 -9.07
C ALA A 221 -9.00 8.45 -7.97
N VAL A 222 -9.60 8.84 -6.84
CA VAL A 222 -8.86 9.18 -5.61
C VAL A 222 -8.34 7.87 -4.98
N LEU A 223 -7.42 7.20 -5.66
CA LEU A 223 -6.66 6.07 -5.13
C LEU A 223 -5.72 6.49 -3.99
N GLY A 224 -5.39 7.78 -3.90
CA GLY A 224 -4.62 8.39 -2.82
C GLY A 224 -5.48 9.24 -1.91
N GLY A 225 -6.31 8.61 -1.07
CA GLY A 225 -6.75 9.26 0.17
C GLY A 225 -5.55 9.80 0.98
N GLU A 226 -5.80 10.47 2.12
CA GLU A 226 -4.68 10.95 2.94
C GLU A 226 -3.71 9.80 3.26
N VAL A 227 -2.46 10.00 2.86
CA VAL A 227 -1.40 9.02 3.07
C VAL A 227 -0.62 9.41 4.32
N TYR A 228 -0.75 8.55 5.32
CA TYR A 228 -0.11 8.70 6.62
C TYR A 228 1.29 8.12 6.58
N ARG A 229 2.27 8.91 7.05
CA ARG A 229 3.70 8.67 6.90
C ARG A 229 4.39 8.80 8.26
N ASP A 230 5.30 7.89 8.56
CA ASP A 230 6.21 7.99 9.70
C ASP A 230 7.53 7.22 9.42
N GLY A 231 8.56 7.41 10.25
CA GLY A 231 9.77 6.59 10.22
C GLY A 231 10.82 6.94 9.16
N MET A 232 10.70 8.07 8.46
CA MET A 232 11.70 8.51 7.48
C MET A 232 13.11 8.61 8.09
N THR A 233 13.20 9.10 9.33
CA THR A 233 14.48 9.19 10.04
C THR A 233 15.15 7.82 10.19
N ASN A 234 14.38 6.74 10.36
CA ASN A 234 14.92 5.39 10.49
C ASN A 234 15.61 4.94 9.19
N VAL A 235 15.02 5.25 8.03
CA VAL A 235 15.62 4.93 6.73
C VAL A 235 16.92 5.71 6.52
N LEU A 236 16.95 6.97 6.93
CA LEU A 236 18.14 7.81 6.78
C LEU A 236 19.29 7.42 7.73
N THR A 237 19.02 6.62 8.77
CA THR A 237 20.06 6.08 9.66
C THR A 237 20.71 4.79 9.17
N GLU A 238 20.13 4.13 8.17
CA GLU A 238 20.67 2.88 7.63
C GLU A 238 21.96 3.12 6.82
N PRO A 239 22.95 2.21 6.89
CA PRO A 239 24.26 2.41 6.28
C PRO A 239 24.21 2.51 4.74
N GLU A 240 23.20 1.92 4.10
CA GLU A 240 22.99 2.00 2.64
C GLU A 240 22.63 3.43 2.17
N PHE A 241 22.10 4.28 3.05
CA PHE A 241 21.70 5.65 2.74
C PHE A 241 22.73 6.70 3.19
N ALA A 242 23.94 6.28 3.60
CA ALA A 242 25.04 7.19 3.87
C ALA A 242 25.43 8.02 2.63
N GLU A 243 25.17 7.51 1.42
CA GLU A 243 25.33 8.25 0.17
C GLU A 243 24.17 9.22 -0.06
N VAL A 244 24.52 10.51 -0.21
CA VAL A 244 23.56 11.62 -0.36
C VAL A 244 22.59 11.42 -1.53
N GLU A 245 23.01 10.82 -2.64
CA GLU A 245 22.16 10.59 -3.82
C GLU A 245 21.12 9.48 -3.61
N LEU A 246 21.43 8.47 -2.80
CA LEU A 246 20.47 7.42 -2.43
C LEU A 246 19.45 7.97 -1.43
N ALA A 247 19.90 8.70 -0.41
CA ALA A 247 19.04 9.38 0.55
C ALA A 247 18.08 10.37 -0.12
N ARG A 248 18.58 11.20 -1.06
CA ARG A 248 17.74 12.13 -1.84
C ARG A 248 16.69 11.41 -2.68
N ARG A 249 17.03 10.26 -3.29
CA ARG A 249 16.06 9.47 -4.06
C ARG A 249 14.96 8.90 -3.16
N ALA A 250 15.32 8.34 -2.01
CA ALA A 250 14.35 7.84 -1.04
C ALA A 250 13.42 8.95 -0.51
N LEU A 251 13.98 10.13 -0.20
CA LEU A 251 13.20 11.30 0.22
C LEU A 251 12.20 11.74 -0.85
N ARG A 252 12.61 11.80 -2.12
CA ARG A 252 11.71 12.15 -3.22
C ARG A 252 10.53 11.18 -3.32
N VAL A 253 10.78 9.87 -3.28
CA VAL A 253 9.71 8.86 -3.36
C VAL A 253 8.75 8.97 -2.17
N PHE A 254 9.26 9.31 -0.98
CA PHE A 254 8.43 9.44 0.20
C PHE A 254 7.64 10.76 0.24
N GLU A 255 8.20 11.85 -0.27
CA GLU A 255 7.56 13.16 -0.37
C GLU A 255 6.61 13.27 -1.57
N GLU A 256 6.83 12.49 -2.63
CA GLU A 256 5.96 12.47 -3.81
C GLU A 256 4.52 12.08 -3.40
N ARG A 257 3.62 13.07 -3.52
CA ARG A 257 2.18 12.87 -3.56
C ARG A 257 1.81 12.38 -4.97
N ALA A 258 2.00 11.10 -5.24
CA ALA A 258 1.38 10.42 -6.37
C ALA A 258 0.71 9.17 -5.75
N PHE A 259 -0.59 8.96 -5.84
CA PHE A 259 -1.47 9.06 -7.00
C PHE A 259 -2.88 9.52 -6.62
#